data_AF-A0A5E4MI38-F1
#
_entry.id   AF-A0A5E4MI38-F1
#
_cell.length_a   1.000
_cell.length_b   1.000
_cell.length_c   1.000
_cell.angle_alpha   90.00
_cell.angle_beta   90.00
_cell.angle_gamma   90.00
#
_symmetry.space_group_name_H-M   'P 1'
#
loop_
_entity.id
_entity.type
_entity.pdbx_description
1 polymer ?
#
loop_
_entity_poly.entity_id
_entity_poly.type
_entity_poly.pdbx_seq_one_letter_code
_entity_poly.pdbx_strand_id
1 'polypeptide(L)'
;MRLNESSMDKLIGLIETSVKMQMFSTNGPRQVLLLTLNHLDSIRELACTNQLKQSIDLVQHNFYQTFEKMTNGEIIRLRYAMLNYLQDIRVKVTIFIKEGLQRYNGSFVSIEKWAIPYGCEAPGVIRVFDKHGILIDISSFHPISFYKVETEVGSIKPNSPRITTLGRSVFNVNGPTETFDPLFYGQTGRDGYKQEMDLFLTQLMGRGSQNEETDNLDLEIFETSLNNAIDKKVQEEKLREDNILNFSRNASNLSLQNLQTDIDGSVSRETEDILNMMQLLDIE
;
A
#
# COMPACT_ATOMS: atom_id res chain seq x y z
N MET A 1 27.89 27.46 -17.95
CA MET A 1 26.66 27.11 -18.70
C MET A 1 25.54 27.99 -18.16
N ARG A 2 25.03 28.95 -18.93
CA ARG A 2 23.88 29.76 -18.48
C ARG A 2 22.62 28.92 -18.74
N LEU A 3 21.84 28.65 -17.69
CA LEU A 3 20.55 27.99 -17.84
C LEU A 3 19.57 28.94 -18.52
N ASN A 4 18.86 28.45 -19.54
CA ASN A 4 17.70 29.16 -20.07
C ASN A 4 16.50 28.97 -19.13
N GLU A 5 15.55 29.91 -19.18
CA GLU A 5 14.36 29.91 -18.32
C GLU A 5 13.60 28.58 -18.38
N SER A 6 13.38 28.07 -19.60
CA SER A 6 12.72 26.78 -19.80
C SER A 6 13.45 25.57 -19.17
N SER A 7 14.79 25.59 -19.07
CA SER A 7 15.50 24.52 -18.33
C SER A 7 15.41 24.70 -16.83
N MET A 8 15.31 25.95 -16.35
CA MET A 8 15.14 26.23 -14.93
C MET A 8 13.79 25.72 -14.43
N ASP A 9 12.71 25.94 -15.18
CA ASP A 9 11.37 25.44 -14.85
C ASP A 9 11.33 23.91 -14.76
N LYS A 10 11.99 23.24 -15.70
CA LYS A 10 12.12 21.77 -15.69
C LYS A 10 12.89 21.28 -14.47
N LEU A 11 13.93 22.00 -14.05
CA LEU A 11 14.71 21.67 -12.87
C LEU A 11 13.89 21.83 -11.59
N ILE A 12 13.10 22.90 -11.48
CA ILE A 12 12.18 23.11 -10.35
C ILE A 12 11.17 21.97 -10.27
N GLY A 13 10.53 21.61 -11.40
CA GLY A 13 9.58 20.49 -11.43
C GLY A 13 10.22 19.15 -11.02
N LEU A 14 11.50 18.94 -11.32
CA LEU A 14 12.25 17.76 -10.86
C LEU A 14 12.51 17.78 -9.35
N ILE A 15 12.86 18.94 -8.79
CA ILE A 15 13.05 19.12 -7.35
C ILE A 15 11.73 18.90 -6.60
N GLU A 16 10.65 19.53 -7.04
CA GLU A 16 9.32 19.39 -6.43
C GLU A 16 8.83 17.94 -6.45
N THR A 17 9.01 17.26 -7.58
CA THR A 17 8.67 15.84 -7.71
C THR A 17 9.51 14.95 -6.78
N SER A 18 10.78 15.32 -6.55
CA SER A 18 11.67 14.60 -5.62
C SER A 18 11.24 14.81 -4.17
N VAL A 19 10.89 16.03 -3.78
CA VAL A 19 10.36 16.33 -2.44
C VAL A 19 9.03 15.62 -2.22
N LYS A 20 8.14 15.63 -3.23
CA LYS A 20 6.86 14.91 -3.20
C LYS A 20 7.09 13.41 -2.96
N MET A 21 8.04 12.79 -3.68
CA MET A 21 8.40 11.39 -3.48
C MET A 21 8.85 11.09 -2.05
N GLN A 22 9.77 11.90 -1.54
CA GLN A 22 10.34 11.66 -0.21
C GLN A 22 9.29 11.89 0.89
N MET A 23 8.44 12.89 0.75
CA MET A 23 7.31 13.17 1.65
C MET A 23 6.27 12.05 1.61
N PHE A 24 5.92 11.57 0.41
CA PHE A 24 5.02 10.43 0.21
C PHE A 24 5.58 9.16 0.87
N SER A 25 6.91 9.00 0.86
CA SER A 25 7.62 7.85 1.41
C SER A 25 7.82 7.85 2.92
N THR A 26 7.35 8.86 3.66
CA THR A 26 7.52 8.89 5.13
C THR A 26 6.59 7.89 5.84
N ASN A 27 7.08 7.17 6.84
CA ASN A 27 6.31 6.15 7.60
C ASN A 27 5.62 6.71 8.85
N GLY A 28 6.00 7.91 9.31
CA GLY A 28 5.42 8.50 10.51
C GLY A 28 5.58 10.02 10.59
N PRO A 29 4.89 10.69 11.54
CA PRO A 29 4.92 12.14 11.66
C PRO A 29 6.32 12.67 11.91
N ARG A 30 7.08 11.97 12.76
CA ARG A 30 8.43 12.36 13.12
C ARG A 30 9.39 12.34 11.92
N GLN A 31 9.20 11.41 10.98
CA GLN A 31 10.02 11.34 9.78
C GLN A 31 9.81 12.53 8.84
N VAL A 32 8.63 13.18 8.86
CA VAL A 32 8.36 14.40 8.09
C VAL A 32 9.27 15.55 8.55
N LEU A 33 9.47 15.67 9.87
CA LEU A 33 10.37 16.66 10.44
C LEU A 33 11.83 16.33 10.13
N LEU A 34 12.22 15.07 10.28
CA LEU A 34 13.59 14.60 10.01
C LEU A 34 13.97 14.77 8.53
N LEU A 35 13.05 14.48 7.62
CA LEU A 35 13.16 14.74 6.18
C LEU A 35 13.53 16.20 5.92
N THR A 36 12.77 17.12 6.51
CA THR A 36 12.96 18.57 6.32
C THR A 36 14.29 19.03 6.92
N LEU A 37 14.67 18.51 8.09
CA LEU A 37 15.96 18.82 8.71
C LEU A 37 17.13 18.30 7.88
N ASN A 38 17.04 17.08 7.32
CA ASN A 38 18.06 16.55 6.40
C ASN A 38 18.25 17.43 5.16
N HIS A 39 17.17 18.02 4.63
CA HIS A 39 17.26 18.99 3.55
C HIS A 39 17.99 20.26 3.98
N LEU A 40 17.67 20.81 5.16
CA LEU A 40 18.37 21.99 5.70
C LEU A 40 19.85 21.70 5.98
N ASP A 41 20.16 20.52 6.51
CA ASP A 41 21.53 20.05 6.74
C ASP A 41 22.30 19.99 5.39
N SER A 42 21.67 19.46 4.34
CA SER A 42 22.26 19.42 2.98
C SER A 42 22.48 20.82 2.39
N ILE A 43 21.52 21.74 2.57
CA ILE A 43 21.66 23.14 2.11
C ILE A 43 22.79 23.83 2.86
N ARG A 44 22.96 23.53 4.15
CA ARG A 44 24.06 24.05 4.97
C ARG A 44 25.42 23.57 4.49
N GLU A 45 25.52 22.32 4.04
CA GLU A 45 26.75 21.77 3.44
C GLU A 45 27.10 22.48 2.12
N LEU A 46 26.10 22.85 1.32
CA LEU A 46 26.27 23.58 0.06
C LEU A 46 26.63 25.07 0.26
N ALA A 47 26.40 25.64 1.43
CA ALA A 47 26.65 27.04 1.71
C ALA A 47 28.16 27.36 1.72
N CYS A 48 28.61 28.28 0.85
CA CYS A 48 30.02 28.65 0.73
C CYS A 48 30.50 29.64 1.80
N THR A 49 29.60 30.45 2.39
CA THR A 49 29.98 31.52 3.33
C THR A 49 29.50 31.23 4.75
N ASN A 50 30.30 31.67 5.74
CA ASN A 50 29.96 31.49 7.15
C ASN A 50 28.68 32.23 7.56
N GLN A 51 28.43 33.40 6.96
CA GLN A 51 27.19 34.15 7.19
C GLN A 51 25.95 33.34 6.74
N LEU A 52 26.02 32.70 5.57
CA LEU A 52 24.91 31.87 5.07
C LEU A 52 24.69 30.65 5.96
N LYS A 53 25.77 30.01 6.43
CA LYS A 53 25.68 28.89 7.39
C LYS A 53 25.00 29.32 8.69
N GLN A 54 25.36 30.47 9.24
CA GLN A 54 24.72 31.03 10.44
C GLN A 54 23.23 31.33 10.23
N SER A 55 22.86 31.86 9.05
CA SER A 55 21.45 32.06 8.71
C SER A 55 20.68 30.74 8.63
N ILE A 56 21.28 29.68 8.08
CA ILE A 56 20.67 28.34 8.03
C ILE A 56 20.54 27.74 9.42
N ASP A 57 21.56 27.89 10.28
CA ASP A 57 21.52 27.45 11.68
C ASP A 57 20.36 28.10 12.45
N LEU A 58 20.10 29.39 12.19
CA LEU A 58 18.94 30.10 12.77
C LEU A 58 17.60 29.57 12.24
N VAL A 59 17.51 29.26 10.94
CA VAL A 59 16.32 28.64 10.35
C VAL A 59 16.06 27.26 10.95
N GLN A 60 17.09 26.44 11.11
CA GLN A 60 16.98 25.12 11.76
C GLN A 60 16.52 25.24 13.21
N HIS A 61 17.03 26.22 13.96
CA HIS A 61 16.60 26.49 15.32
C HIS A 61 15.14 26.90 15.40
N ASN A 62 14.70 27.82 14.53
CA ASN A 62 13.30 28.25 14.47
C ASN A 62 12.36 27.11 14.06
N PHE A 63 12.80 26.27 13.13
CA PHE A 63 12.07 25.07 12.73
C PHE A 63 11.87 24.14 13.93
N TYR A 64 12.95 23.82 14.65
CA TYR A 64 12.88 23.01 15.87
C TYR A 64 11.89 23.58 16.89
N GLN A 65 12.03 24.86 17.25
CA GLN A 65 11.18 25.50 18.26
C GLN A 65 9.69 25.51 17.87
N THR A 66 9.40 25.59 16.58
CA THR A 66 8.03 25.63 16.06
C THR A 66 7.39 24.25 16.08
N PHE A 67 8.09 23.24 15.55
CA PHE A 67 7.53 21.90 15.35
C PHE A 67 7.68 20.96 16.56
N GLU A 68 8.57 21.26 17.51
CA GLU A 68 8.69 20.50 18.77
C GLU A 68 7.40 20.54 19.60
N LYS A 69 6.66 21.64 19.53
CA LYS A 69 5.41 21.84 20.30
C LYS A 69 4.18 21.23 19.63
N MET A 70 4.30 20.79 18.37
CA MET A 70 3.16 20.25 17.63
C MET A 70 2.91 18.79 17.98
N THR A 71 1.64 18.42 17.98
CA THR A 71 1.20 17.03 18.15
C THR A 71 1.45 16.22 16.88
N ASN A 72 1.53 14.89 17.04
CA ASN A 72 1.65 13.97 15.90
C ASN A 72 0.54 14.16 14.85
N GLY A 73 -0.70 14.46 15.29
CA GLY A 73 -1.83 14.70 14.40
C GLY A 73 -1.66 15.96 13.54
N GLU A 74 -1.17 17.05 14.14
CA GLU A 74 -0.88 18.29 13.42
C GLU A 74 0.23 18.11 12.38
N ILE A 75 1.27 17.34 12.71
CA ILE A 75 2.36 17.05 11.78
C ILE A 75 1.88 16.19 10.60
N ILE A 76 1.02 15.19 10.84
CA ILE A 76 0.40 14.43 9.74
C ILE A 76 -0.52 15.32 8.90
N ARG A 77 -1.28 16.24 9.52
CA ARG A 77 -2.09 17.22 8.78
C ARG A 77 -1.23 18.12 7.89
N LEU A 78 -0.05 18.54 8.37
CA LEU A 78 0.92 19.30 7.58
C LEU A 78 1.40 18.48 6.38
N ARG A 79 1.78 17.22 6.58
CA ARG A 79 2.16 16.30 5.50
C ARG A 79 1.04 16.19 4.46
N TYR A 80 -0.20 16.01 4.89
CA TYR A 80 -1.36 15.93 4.01
C TYR A 80 -1.53 17.22 3.19
N ALA A 81 -1.47 18.39 3.83
CA ALA A 81 -1.56 19.68 3.15
C ALA A 81 -0.44 19.87 2.10
N MET A 82 0.80 19.48 2.43
CA MET A 82 1.92 19.53 1.50
C MET A 82 1.74 18.58 0.31
N LEU A 83 1.28 17.34 0.54
CA LEU A 83 1.05 16.38 -0.54
C LEU A 83 -0.10 16.80 -1.45
N ASN A 84 -1.15 17.42 -0.90
CA ASN A 84 -2.23 18.00 -1.68
C ASN A 84 -1.75 19.17 -2.53
N TYR A 85 -0.90 20.05 -1.98
CA TYR A 85 -0.30 21.12 -2.77
C TYR A 85 0.53 20.58 -3.94
N LEU A 86 1.27 19.51 -3.72
CA LEU A 86 2.12 18.88 -4.75
C LEU A 86 1.36 17.88 -5.64
N GLN A 87 0.05 17.67 -5.45
CA GLN A 87 -0.68 16.56 -6.07
C GLN A 87 -0.66 16.60 -7.61
N ASP A 88 -0.75 17.80 -8.18
CA ASP A 88 -0.85 18.04 -9.63
C ASP A 88 0.50 18.00 -10.34
N ILE A 89 1.59 17.99 -9.57
CA ILE A 89 2.95 17.87 -10.10
C ILE A 89 3.19 16.41 -10.50
N ARG A 90 3.27 16.17 -11.81
CA ARG A 90 3.45 14.84 -12.43
C ARG A 90 4.63 14.81 -13.40
N VAL A 91 5.72 15.50 -13.06
CA VAL A 91 6.93 15.49 -13.88
C VAL A 91 7.54 14.09 -13.80
N LYS A 92 7.94 13.55 -14.96
CA LYS A 92 8.54 12.21 -15.07
C LYS A 92 10.02 12.28 -14.72
N VAL A 93 10.43 11.52 -13.71
CA VAL A 93 11.82 11.48 -13.26
C VAL A 93 12.39 10.10 -13.55
N THR A 94 13.37 10.04 -14.45
CA THR A 94 13.91 8.77 -14.98
C THR A 94 14.44 7.85 -13.88
N ILE A 95 15.10 8.39 -12.85
CA ILE A 95 15.62 7.58 -11.74
C ILE A 95 14.47 6.93 -10.95
N PHE A 96 13.36 7.63 -10.71
CA PHE A 96 12.21 7.06 -10.00
C PHE A 96 11.47 6.02 -10.83
N ILE A 97 11.41 6.18 -12.15
CA ILE A 97 10.81 5.18 -13.04
C ILE A 97 11.67 3.91 -13.08
N LYS A 98 13.00 4.05 -13.13
CA LYS A 98 13.94 2.91 -13.11
C LYS A 98 13.88 2.12 -11.81
N GLU A 99 13.76 2.81 -10.68
CA GLU A 99 13.63 2.21 -9.34
C GLU A 99 12.21 1.70 -9.03
N GLY A 100 11.26 1.79 -9.96
CA GLY A 100 9.87 1.35 -9.75
C GLY A 100 9.04 2.23 -8.81
N LEU A 101 9.57 3.37 -8.39
CA LEU A 101 8.92 4.33 -7.48
C LEU A 101 7.84 5.16 -8.17
N GLN A 102 8.01 5.41 -9.48
CA GLN A 102 7.10 6.19 -10.30
C GLN A 102 6.66 5.39 -11.53
N ARG A 103 5.35 5.41 -11.82
CA ARG A 103 4.80 4.87 -13.07
C ARG A 103 5.08 5.81 -14.24
N TYR A 104 5.01 5.29 -15.46
CA TYR A 104 5.23 6.11 -16.67
C TYR A 104 4.19 7.24 -16.87
N ASN A 105 3.03 7.15 -16.19
CA ASN A 105 2.01 8.19 -16.16
C ASN A 105 2.33 9.34 -15.16
N GLY A 106 3.46 9.27 -14.45
CA GLY A 106 3.89 10.27 -13.47
C GLY A 106 3.35 10.05 -12.06
N SER A 107 2.44 9.09 -11.85
CA SER A 107 1.93 8.70 -10.53
C SER A 107 2.95 7.90 -9.73
N PHE A 108 2.92 8.01 -8.41
CA PHE A 108 3.79 7.24 -7.53
C PHE A 108 3.15 5.93 -7.09
N VAL A 109 4.00 4.93 -6.87
CA VAL A 109 3.60 3.64 -6.35
C VAL A 109 3.86 3.66 -4.84
N SER A 110 2.84 3.30 -4.05
CA SER A 110 3.05 3.04 -2.63
C SER A 110 3.87 1.76 -2.53
N ILE A 111 5.13 1.88 -2.11
CA ILE A 111 5.91 0.71 -1.76
C ILE A 111 5.34 0.19 -0.44
N GLU A 112 5.10 -1.11 -0.36
CA GLU A 112 4.75 -1.78 0.88
C GLU A 112 5.93 -1.67 1.84
N LYS A 113 5.88 -0.65 2.69
CA LYS A 113 6.89 -0.41 3.70
C LYS A 113 6.50 -1.20 4.95
N TRP A 114 7.15 -2.33 5.12
CA TRP A 114 7.06 -3.13 6.34
C TRP A 114 7.79 -2.50 7.53
N ALA A 115 8.34 -1.29 7.35
CA ALA A 115 9.00 -0.54 8.41
C ALA A 115 7.98 0.21 9.27
N ILE A 116 7.90 -0.19 10.53
CA ILE A 116 6.98 0.37 11.52
C ILE A 116 7.68 1.49 12.29
N PRO A 117 7.05 2.66 12.46
CA PRO A 117 7.60 3.75 13.25
C PRO A 117 7.95 3.32 14.69
N TYR A 118 8.98 3.94 15.25
CA TYR A 118 9.35 3.73 16.65
C TYR A 118 8.16 3.93 17.60
N GLY A 119 8.03 3.02 18.57
CA GLY A 119 6.97 3.06 19.59
C GLY A 119 5.64 2.45 19.15
N CYS A 120 5.56 1.98 17.90
CA CYS A 120 4.45 1.17 17.44
C CYS A 120 4.82 -0.33 17.51
N GLU A 121 3.84 -1.15 17.84
CA GLU A 121 4.00 -2.60 17.86
C GLU A 121 3.76 -3.19 16.47
N ALA A 122 4.40 -4.32 16.19
CA ALA A 122 4.12 -5.08 14.98
C ALA A 122 2.67 -5.57 14.98
N PRO A 123 1.95 -5.46 13.84
CA PRO A 123 0.65 -6.11 13.66
C PRO A 123 0.75 -7.60 13.93
N GLY A 124 -0.31 -8.17 14.50
CA GLY A 124 -0.37 -9.59 14.84
C GLY A 124 -0.83 -9.86 16.27
N VAL A 125 -1.01 -8.84 17.11
CA VAL A 125 -1.53 -8.98 18.48
C VAL A 125 -2.90 -8.34 18.58
N ILE A 126 -3.91 -9.11 18.94
CA ILE A 126 -5.28 -8.67 19.20
C ILE A 126 -5.47 -8.62 20.71
N ARG A 127 -5.88 -7.46 21.23
CA ARG A 127 -6.16 -7.24 22.65
C ARG A 127 -7.65 -7.01 22.84
N VAL A 128 -8.28 -7.80 23.70
CA VAL A 128 -9.70 -7.67 24.06
C VAL A 128 -9.78 -6.97 25.41
N PHE A 129 -10.53 -5.89 25.48
CA PHE A 129 -10.73 -5.11 26.70
C PHE A 129 -12.18 -5.22 27.17
N ASP A 130 -12.38 -5.19 28.48
CA ASP A 130 -13.71 -5.10 29.10
C ASP A 130 -14.31 -3.70 28.93
N LYS A 131 -15.60 -3.54 29.24
CA LYS A 131 -16.30 -2.25 29.37
C LYS A 131 -15.64 -1.28 30.36
N HIS A 132 -14.82 -1.81 31.26
CA HIS A 132 -14.03 -1.04 32.23
C HIS A 132 -12.61 -0.70 31.75
N GLY A 133 -12.25 -1.04 30.50
CA GLY A 133 -10.93 -0.79 29.92
C GLY A 133 -9.82 -1.74 30.43
N ILE A 134 -10.21 -2.81 31.13
CA ILE A 134 -9.26 -3.82 31.63
C ILE A 134 -9.04 -4.86 30.54
N LEU A 135 -7.78 -5.22 30.30
CA LEU A 135 -7.42 -6.24 29.33
C LEU A 135 -7.87 -7.62 29.81
N ILE A 136 -8.74 -8.27 29.03
CA ILE A 136 -9.32 -9.59 29.33
C ILE A 136 -8.53 -10.69 28.63
N ASP A 137 -8.18 -10.48 27.36
CA ASP A 137 -7.57 -11.53 26.54
C ASP A 137 -6.58 -10.94 25.52
N ILE A 138 -5.58 -11.75 25.18
CA ILE A 138 -4.59 -11.47 24.15
C ILE A 138 -4.51 -12.67 23.24
N SER A 139 -4.92 -12.49 21.98
CA SER A 139 -4.69 -13.47 20.93
C SER A 139 -3.65 -12.94 19.95
N SER A 140 -2.91 -13.84 19.31
CA SER A 140 -1.96 -13.47 18.27
C SER A 140 -2.20 -14.25 16.99
N PHE A 141 -1.95 -13.58 15.85
CA PHE A 141 -1.92 -14.20 14.54
C PHE A 141 -0.60 -13.85 13.86
N HIS A 142 -0.11 -14.75 13.01
CA HIS A 142 1.07 -14.46 12.22
C HIS A 142 0.66 -13.57 11.04
N PRO A 143 1.12 -12.32 10.95
CA PRO A 143 0.87 -11.52 9.76
C PRO A 143 1.51 -12.16 8.53
N ILE A 144 0.90 -11.98 7.37
CA ILE A 144 1.39 -12.49 6.08
C ILE A 144 2.78 -11.92 5.74
N SER A 145 3.12 -10.77 6.33
CA SER A 145 4.32 -10.01 6.00
C SER A 145 5.21 -9.74 7.22
N PHE A 146 6.51 -9.64 6.96
CA PHE A 146 7.53 -9.40 7.97
C PHE A 146 7.68 -7.91 8.27
N TYR A 147 7.17 -7.48 9.42
CA TYR A 147 7.32 -6.10 9.87
C TYR A 147 8.64 -5.88 10.63
N LYS A 148 9.33 -4.79 10.30
CA LYS A 148 10.54 -4.33 10.98
C LYS A 148 10.20 -3.07 11.79
N VAL A 149 10.23 -3.17 13.11
CA VAL A 149 10.04 -2.01 13.99
C VAL A 149 11.33 -1.20 14.06
N GLU A 150 11.24 0.11 13.84
CA GLU A 150 12.37 1.02 14.02
C GLU A 150 12.75 1.07 15.52
N THR A 151 14.00 0.73 15.82
CA THR A 151 14.53 0.65 17.20
C THR A 151 15.01 2.00 17.74
N GLU A 152 15.35 2.95 16.87
CA GLU A 152 16.00 4.20 17.24
C GLU A 152 15.15 5.44 16.90
N VAL A 153 15.20 6.41 17.81
CA VAL A 153 14.48 7.68 17.72
C VAL A 153 15.38 8.74 17.10
N GLY A 154 15.33 8.93 15.77
CA GLY A 154 16.17 9.91 15.05
C GLY A 154 16.11 11.33 15.62
N SER A 155 17.21 12.01 15.91
CA SER A 155 17.12 13.25 16.70
C SER A 155 16.67 14.46 15.86
N ILE A 156 15.79 15.30 16.43
CA ILE A 156 15.34 16.58 15.85
C ILE A 156 16.28 17.73 16.27
N LYS A 157 17.12 17.52 17.29
CA LYS A 157 18.04 18.54 17.81
C LYS A 157 19.14 18.87 16.79
N PRO A 158 19.63 20.11 16.73
CA PRO A 158 20.74 20.48 15.84
C PRO A 158 21.98 19.61 16.08
N ASN A 159 22.74 19.31 15.02
CA ASN A 159 23.98 18.51 15.04
C ASN A 159 23.86 17.10 15.63
N SER A 160 22.68 16.50 15.59
CA SER A 160 22.45 15.11 16.03
C SER A 160 22.13 14.21 14.83
N PRO A 161 22.46 12.91 14.87
CA PRO A 161 22.17 12.00 13.77
C PRO A 161 20.65 11.88 13.53
N ARG A 162 20.23 12.08 12.27
CA ARG A 162 18.83 12.02 11.85
C ARG A 162 18.28 10.61 11.68
N ILE A 163 19.16 9.61 11.55
CA ILE A 163 18.88 8.15 11.44
C ILE A 163 18.04 7.75 10.19
N THR A 164 17.33 8.68 9.55
CA THR A 164 16.61 8.46 8.30
C THR A 164 17.45 8.77 7.06
N THR A 165 17.25 7.98 6.00
CA THR A 165 17.81 8.17 4.65
C THR A 165 17.01 9.19 3.83
N LEU A 166 15.75 9.44 4.18
CA LEU A 166 14.87 10.41 3.53
C LEU A 166 15.41 11.84 3.75
N GLY A 167 15.39 12.67 2.71
CA GLY A 167 15.88 14.06 2.77
C GLY A 167 17.33 14.24 2.37
N ARG A 168 18.04 13.14 2.11
CA ARG A 168 19.37 13.15 1.52
C ARG A 168 19.26 13.14 -0.01
N SER A 169 20.36 13.50 -0.66
CA SER A 169 20.45 13.45 -2.12
C SER A 169 20.17 12.03 -2.62
N VAL A 170 19.20 11.89 -3.52
CA VAL A 170 18.86 10.63 -4.20
C VAL A 170 20.00 10.09 -5.07
N PHE A 171 21.03 10.92 -5.34
CA PHE A 171 22.21 10.55 -6.11
C PHE A 171 23.37 10.09 -5.24
N ASN A 172 23.30 10.25 -3.92
CA ASN A 172 24.36 9.88 -3.01
C ASN A 172 24.07 8.48 -2.45
N VAL A 173 24.29 7.45 -3.28
CA VAL A 173 23.97 6.03 -3.03
C VAL A 173 24.98 5.37 -2.05
N ASN A 174 25.66 6.15 -1.20
CA ASN A 174 26.61 5.64 -0.20
C ASN A 174 26.02 5.62 1.22
N GLY A 175 24.71 5.85 1.38
CA GLY A 175 24.01 5.53 2.63
C GLY A 175 23.97 4.01 2.84
N PRO A 176 23.83 3.51 4.08
CA PRO A 176 23.77 2.07 4.31
C PRO A 176 22.69 1.53 3.38
N THR A 177 23.10 0.64 2.48
CA THR A 177 22.19 -0.27 1.83
C THR A 177 21.32 -0.81 2.95
N GLU A 178 20.07 -0.35 3.02
CA GLU A 178 19.02 -1.23 3.50
C GLU A 178 19.20 -2.44 2.60
N THR A 179 19.87 -3.46 3.14
CA THR A 179 19.95 -4.77 2.51
C THR A 179 18.50 -5.19 2.40
N PHE A 180 17.88 -4.84 1.28
CA PHE A 180 16.62 -5.40 0.87
C PHE A 180 16.88 -6.89 0.82
N ASP A 181 16.43 -7.60 1.85
CA ASP A 181 16.67 -9.03 1.95
C ASP A 181 16.16 -9.69 0.65
N PRO A 182 16.96 -10.58 0.02
CA PRO A 182 16.58 -11.25 -1.21
C PRO A 182 15.24 -12.00 -1.13
N LEU A 183 14.74 -12.24 0.09
CA LEU A 183 13.43 -12.84 0.36
C LEU A 183 12.25 -11.95 -0.08
N PHE A 184 12.44 -10.63 -0.24
CA PHE A 184 11.36 -9.72 -0.63
C PHE A 184 11.13 -9.62 -2.15
N TYR A 185 12.07 -10.09 -2.98
CA TYR A 185 11.89 -10.11 -4.45
C TYR A 185 11.12 -11.36 -4.94
N GLY A 186 10.96 -12.37 -4.09
CA GLY A 186 10.37 -13.66 -4.47
C GLY A 186 8.86 -13.63 -4.69
N GLN A 187 8.12 -12.68 -4.10
CA GLN A 187 6.66 -12.71 -4.10
C GLN A 187 5.98 -11.82 -5.14
N THR A 188 6.71 -10.89 -5.79
CA THR A 188 6.11 -10.01 -6.82
C THR A 188 6.39 -10.46 -8.25
N GLY A 189 7.15 -11.54 -8.44
CA GLY A 189 7.32 -12.21 -9.72
C GLY A 189 6.20 -13.21 -10.02
N ARG A 190 6.05 -13.58 -11.30
CA ARG A 190 5.20 -14.68 -11.78
C ARG A 190 5.34 -15.99 -10.98
N ASP A 191 6.47 -16.14 -10.28
CA ASP A 191 6.84 -17.28 -9.47
C ASP A 191 6.21 -17.27 -8.06
N GLY A 192 5.92 -16.09 -7.49
CA GLY A 192 5.22 -15.95 -6.21
C GLY A 192 3.80 -16.49 -6.28
N TYR A 193 3.06 -16.11 -7.32
CA TYR A 193 1.72 -16.65 -7.61
C TYR A 193 1.72 -18.17 -7.85
N LYS A 194 2.80 -18.71 -8.42
CA LYS A 194 2.96 -20.16 -8.60
C LYS A 194 3.18 -20.87 -7.26
N GLN A 195 4.02 -20.31 -6.39
CA GLN A 195 4.21 -20.83 -5.03
C GLN A 195 2.94 -20.77 -4.19
N GLU A 196 2.15 -19.71 -4.32
CA GLU A 196 0.86 -19.57 -3.64
C GLU A 196 -0.16 -20.61 -4.12
N MET A 197 -0.25 -20.82 -5.44
CA MET A 197 -1.11 -21.86 -6.01
C MET A 197 -0.67 -23.26 -5.60
N ASP A 198 0.63 -23.51 -5.52
CA ASP A 198 1.19 -24.81 -5.13
C ASP A 198 0.97 -25.11 -3.63
N LEU A 199 1.05 -24.09 -2.77
CA LEU A 199 0.68 -24.18 -1.36
C LEU A 199 -0.81 -24.48 -1.20
N PHE A 200 -1.66 -23.80 -1.98
CA PHE A 200 -3.11 -23.99 -1.96
C PHE A 200 -3.48 -25.41 -2.43
N LEU A 201 -2.85 -25.89 -3.51
CA LEU A 201 -3.00 -27.27 -4.00
C LEU A 201 -2.56 -28.28 -2.96
N THR A 202 -1.41 -28.08 -2.31
CA THR A 202 -0.91 -28.95 -1.24
C THR A 202 -1.90 -29.02 -0.06
N GLN A 203 -2.53 -27.90 0.27
CA GLN A 203 -3.50 -27.81 1.36
C GLN A 203 -4.86 -28.42 1.00
N LEU A 204 -5.23 -28.41 -0.29
CA LEU A 204 -6.43 -29.04 -0.82
C LEU A 204 -6.26 -30.56 -1.00
N MET A 205 -5.05 -31.01 -1.40
CA MET A 205 -4.72 -32.42 -1.64
C MET A 205 -4.63 -33.24 -0.35
N GLY A 206 -4.55 -32.59 0.81
CA GLY A 206 -4.39 -33.27 2.10
C GLY A 206 -3.05 -34.00 2.17
N ARG A 207 -2.56 -34.19 3.39
CA ARG A 207 -1.22 -34.77 3.61
C ARG A 207 -1.22 -36.27 3.27
N GLY A 208 -0.91 -36.61 2.02
CA GLY A 208 -0.87 -37.98 1.51
C GLY A 208 0.16 -38.18 0.41
N SER A 209 1.32 -38.73 0.82
CA SER A 209 2.16 -39.71 0.10
C SER A 209 2.68 -39.42 -1.32
N GLN A 210 3.99 -39.17 -1.37
CA GLN A 210 5.01 -39.66 -2.33
C GLN A 210 4.61 -39.94 -3.79
N ASN A 211 5.34 -39.26 -4.69
CA ASN A 211 5.75 -39.67 -6.04
C ASN A 211 4.69 -40.30 -6.94
N GLU A 212 4.24 -39.57 -7.96
CA GLU A 212 4.10 -40.08 -9.32
C GLU A 212 3.94 -38.90 -10.31
N GLU A 213 4.77 -38.86 -11.35
CA GLU A 213 4.51 -38.05 -12.54
C GLU A 213 3.25 -38.62 -13.19
N THR A 214 2.16 -37.85 -13.23
CA THR A 214 1.01 -38.18 -14.08
C THR A 214 0.50 -36.93 -14.77
N ASP A 215 0.73 -36.91 -16.08
CA ASP A 215 0.00 -36.14 -17.08
C ASP A 215 -1.52 -36.30 -16.91
N ASN A 216 -2.23 -35.22 -17.22
CA ASN A 216 -3.70 -35.09 -17.36
C ASN A 216 -4.55 -35.32 -16.09
N LEU A 217 -4.99 -34.22 -15.48
CA LEU A 217 -6.19 -34.21 -14.62
C LEU A 217 -7.45 -34.21 -15.50
N ASP A 218 -8.10 -35.37 -15.62
CA ASP A 218 -9.54 -35.43 -15.88
C ASP A 218 -10.29 -35.29 -14.56
N LEU A 219 -11.05 -34.20 -14.40
CA LEU A 219 -11.93 -33.97 -13.27
C LEU A 219 -13.32 -34.57 -13.56
N GLU A 220 -13.50 -35.85 -13.22
CA GLU A 220 -14.84 -36.45 -13.14
C GLU A 220 -15.51 -36.02 -11.81
N ILE A 221 -16.21 -34.89 -11.83
CA ILE A 221 -16.94 -34.36 -10.66
C ILE A 221 -18.38 -34.90 -10.56
N PHE A 222 -18.87 -35.69 -11.51
CA PHE A 222 -20.22 -36.27 -11.41
C PHE A 222 -20.26 -37.75 -11.80
N GLU A 223 -20.60 -38.61 -10.83
CA GLU A 223 -21.04 -39.98 -11.09
C GLU A 223 -22.24 -39.94 -12.04
N THR A 224 -22.01 -40.24 -13.32
CA THR A 224 -23.08 -40.52 -14.27
C THR A 224 -23.23 -42.02 -14.42
N SER A 225 -23.97 -42.61 -13.48
CA SER A 225 -24.74 -43.81 -13.77
C SER A 225 -25.86 -43.42 -14.73
N LEU A 226 -25.61 -43.46 -16.04
CA LEU A 226 -26.50 -44.04 -17.04
C LEU A 226 -25.85 -44.01 -18.45
N ASN A 227 -25.73 -45.21 -19.01
CA ASN A 227 -25.80 -45.54 -20.45
C ASN A 227 -24.53 -45.42 -21.29
N ASN A 228 -23.78 -46.53 -21.27
CA ASN A 228 -23.24 -47.15 -22.47
C ASN A 228 -24.31 -47.26 -23.56
N ALA A 229 -24.12 -46.60 -24.69
CA ALA A 229 -24.21 -47.20 -26.03
C ALA A 229 -23.98 -46.14 -27.12
N ILE A 230 -23.19 -46.53 -28.13
CA ILE A 230 -23.08 -45.96 -29.49
C ILE A 230 -21.89 -44.98 -29.71
N ASP A 231 -20.71 -45.59 -29.82
CA ASP A 231 -19.86 -45.58 -31.01
C ASP A 231 -20.13 -44.56 -32.15
N LYS A 232 -19.04 -43.86 -32.52
CA LYS A 232 -18.55 -43.52 -33.87
C LYS A 232 -18.89 -42.17 -34.55
N LYS A 233 -17.77 -41.59 -35.05
CA LYS A 233 -17.56 -40.70 -36.23
C LYS A 233 -17.83 -39.20 -36.02
N VAL A 234 -16.80 -38.35 -36.02
CA VAL A 234 -16.10 -37.73 -37.18
C VAL A 234 -16.84 -36.50 -37.75
N GLN A 235 -16.08 -35.40 -37.85
CA GLN A 235 -16.17 -34.27 -38.78
C GLN A 235 -16.87 -32.94 -38.40
N GLU A 236 -16.02 -31.90 -38.48
CA GLU A 236 -16.17 -30.62 -39.21
C GLU A 236 -17.28 -29.60 -38.84
N GLU A 237 -16.79 -28.40 -38.50
CA GLU A 237 -17.21 -27.08 -38.98
C GLU A 237 -18.70 -26.65 -38.99
N LYS A 238 -18.99 -25.59 -38.22
CA LYS A 238 -19.49 -24.24 -38.64
C LYS A 238 -20.61 -23.64 -37.78
N LEU A 239 -20.32 -22.40 -37.36
CA LEU A 239 -21.16 -21.19 -37.34
C LEU A 239 -22.50 -21.17 -36.57
N ARG A 240 -22.42 -20.41 -35.46
CA ARG A 240 -23.23 -19.23 -35.07
C ARG A 240 -24.71 -19.37 -34.72
N GLU A 241 -24.96 -18.73 -33.57
CA GLU A 241 -26.15 -17.98 -33.18
C GLU A 241 -27.41 -18.81 -32.95
N ASP A 242 -27.71 -19.12 -31.68
CA ASP A 242 -28.77 -18.37 -31.01
C ASP A 242 -29.00 -18.75 -29.54
N ASN A 243 -29.17 -17.70 -28.73
CA ASN A 243 -30.16 -17.56 -27.66
C ASN A 243 -29.97 -18.28 -26.31
N ILE A 244 -29.48 -17.47 -25.35
CA ILE A 244 -30.07 -17.15 -24.03
C ILE A 244 -30.42 -18.36 -23.14
N LEU A 245 -29.57 -18.64 -22.15
CA LEU A 245 -29.91 -19.53 -21.04
C LEU A 245 -30.72 -18.79 -19.97
N ASN A 246 -32.01 -19.13 -19.91
CA ASN A 246 -32.97 -18.77 -18.88
C ASN A 246 -32.60 -19.37 -17.51
N PHE A 247 -32.38 -18.52 -16.50
CA PHE A 247 -32.11 -18.91 -15.10
C PHE A 247 -33.39 -19.20 -14.28
N SER A 248 -34.41 -19.85 -14.85
CA SER A 248 -35.71 -20.01 -14.17
C SER A 248 -35.90 -21.33 -13.38
N ARG A 249 -34.90 -22.20 -13.26
CA ARG A 249 -35.10 -23.47 -12.52
C ARG A 249 -33.91 -23.82 -11.67
N ASN A 250 -33.94 -23.37 -10.42
CA ASN A 250 -33.41 -24.11 -9.27
C ASN A 250 -34.07 -23.57 -8.00
N ALA A 251 -35.35 -23.92 -7.83
CA ALA A 251 -36.12 -23.74 -6.61
C ALA A 251 -35.87 -24.93 -5.67
N SER A 252 -34.75 -24.91 -4.93
CA SER A 252 -34.54 -25.84 -3.80
C SER A 252 -33.38 -25.45 -2.88
N ASN A 253 -33.20 -24.16 -2.59
CA ASN A 253 -32.21 -23.72 -1.59
C ASN A 253 -32.88 -22.77 -0.60
N LEU A 254 -33.54 -23.34 0.41
CA LEU A 254 -34.18 -22.60 1.52
C LEU A 254 -33.18 -21.66 2.23
N SER A 255 -31.90 -22.04 2.22
CA SER A 255 -30.78 -21.27 2.76
C SER A 255 -30.38 -20.04 1.92
N LEU A 256 -30.56 -20.09 0.59
CA LEU A 256 -30.32 -18.92 -0.28
C LEU A 256 -31.49 -17.93 -0.25
N GLN A 257 -32.73 -18.42 -0.07
CA GLN A 257 -33.88 -17.55 0.10
C GLN A 257 -33.78 -16.72 1.39
N ASN A 258 -33.32 -17.32 2.48
CA ASN A 258 -33.13 -16.60 3.75
C ASN A 258 -32.03 -15.53 3.66
N LEU A 259 -30.93 -15.82 2.96
CA LEU A 259 -29.87 -14.83 2.72
C LEU A 259 -30.35 -13.70 1.80
N GLN A 260 -31.18 -14.01 0.82
CA GLN A 260 -31.75 -13.01 -0.08
C GLN A 260 -32.79 -12.13 0.62
N THR A 261 -33.62 -12.69 1.50
CA THR A 261 -34.56 -11.89 2.33
C THR A 261 -33.84 -11.00 3.33
N ASP A 262 -32.70 -11.44 3.89
CA ASP A 262 -31.91 -10.62 4.81
C ASP A 262 -31.20 -9.46 4.08
N ILE A 263 -30.69 -9.70 2.87
CA ILE A 263 -30.09 -8.67 2.02
C ILE A 263 -31.15 -7.68 1.52
N ASP A 264 -32.30 -8.16 1.05
CA ASP A 264 -33.39 -7.30 0.58
C ASP A 264 -34.02 -6.51 1.75
N GLY A 265 -34.06 -7.09 2.95
CA GLY A 265 -34.50 -6.44 4.19
C GLY A 265 -33.53 -5.38 4.73
N SER A 266 -32.22 -5.56 4.55
CA SER A 266 -31.24 -4.53 4.90
C SER A 266 -31.24 -3.36 3.93
N VAL A 267 -31.37 -3.64 2.62
CA VAL A 267 -31.42 -2.61 1.59
C VAL A 267 -32.70 -1.77 1.69
N SER A 268 -33.85 -2.40 1.98
CA SER A 268 -35.10 -1.66 2.14
C SER A 268 -35.11 -0.75 3.38
N ARG A 269 -34.54 -1.20 4.52
CA ARG A 269 -34.37 -0.35 5.71
C ARG A 269 -33.45 0.85 5.48
N GLU A 270 -32.32 0.64 4.82
CA GLU A 270 -31.39 1.74 4.49
C GLU A 270 -32.02 2.74 3.52
N THR A 271 -32.83 2.28 2.55
CA THR A 271 -33.53 3.19 1.63
C THR A 271 -34.70 3.93 2.28
N GLU A 272 -35.44 3.33 3.21
CA GLU A 272 -36.50 4.01 3.96
C GLU A 272 -35.93 5.06 4.92
N ASP A 273 -34.81 4.78 5.58
CA ASP A 273 -34.13 5.73 6.47
C ASP A 273 -33.56 6.93 5.68
N ILE A 274 -33.01 6.69 4.48
CA ILE A 274 -32.53 7.77 3.59
C ILE A 274 -33.69 8.59 3.02
N LEU A 275 -34.81 7.95 2.67
CA LEU A 275 -36.00 8.63 2.13
C LEU A 275 -36.72 9.47 3.20
N ASN A 276 -36.81 8.96 4.44
CA ASN A 276 -37.33 9.70 5.59
C ASN A 276 -36.44 10.89 5.96
N MET A 277 -35.11 10.73 5.88
CA MET A 277 -34.16 11.84 6.07
C MET A 277 -34.30 12.93 4.99
N MET A 278 -34.62 12.54 3.75
CA MET A 278 -34.84 13.49 2.65
C MET A 278 -36.19 14.22 2.78
N GLN A 279 -37.26 13.54 3.20
CA GLN A 279 -38.57 14.18 3.45
C GLN A 279 -38.54 15.15 4.64
N LEU A 280 -37.65 14.95 5.61
CA LEU A 280 -37.44 15.88 6.74
C LEU A 280 -36.70 17.17 6.35
N LEU A 281 -36.07 17.22 5.17
CA LEU A 281 -35.39 18.40 4.65
C LEU A 281 -36.27 19.26 3.72
N ASP A 282 -37.43 18.76 3.30
CA ASP A 282 -38.36 19.40 2.35
C ASP A 282 -39.67 19.92 2.99
N ILE A 283 -39.66 20.23 4.29
CA ILE A 283 -40.77 20.97 4.94
C ILE A 283 -40.29 22.40 5.21
N GLU A 284 -41.01 23.35 4.59
CA GLU A 284 -40.86 24.82 4.57
C GLU A 284 -40.11 25.50 5.73
#